data_AF-A0A955ZK50-F1
#
_entry.id   AF-A0A955ZK50-F1
#
_cell.length_a   1.000
_cell.length_b   1.000
_cell.length_c   1.000
_cell.angle_alpha   90.00
_cell.angle_beta   90.00
_cell.angle_gamma   90.00
#
_symmetry.space_group_name_H-M   'P 1'
#
loop_
_entity.id
_entity.type
_entity.pdbx_description
1 polymer ?
#
loop_
_entity_poly.entity_id
_entity_poly.type
_entity_poly.pdbx_seq_one_letter_code
_entity_poly.pdbx_strand_id
1 'polypeptide(L)'
;MGPEIFMFIAGFGGVLALLAYVARKSADAPMLPPPPPIKAESITIPGSGDAKLDALARELDLTRDVDAVRRAGPPKVVVEAKPHGAAEPAQLVLNAEIEIAPPLGLRLKVAPRGIGAYLGLSPTNTVVSEAFDALLDASALHLDQARDLFAGELGDWAEQLARDGVNPRIDDDSLRLSIPGRVSESRVVAAVELAVRLAKALPKARAKLPRPEIEREVLEALRPLALALEGRLDEQRLSIRSQQELATIEVDAQFSEEDGWRTQFSAFFERPLLCEVQVTDRTAHSRWELWRSPDIELGDAPFDQAFVIRGEPEDEVKSALSAAVRQALQKLSELTDAVSMDRSSLSAVVEDLVPDAARGEAIVQALLEVVAPLTARSGGDQGAYR
;
A
#
# COMPACT_ATOMS: atom_id res chain seq x y z
N MET A 1 41.31 31.83 39.57
CA MET A 1 40.85 30.49 39.19
C MET A 1 39.77 30.70 38.15
N GLY A 2 40.07 30.26 36.93
CA GLY A 2 39.52 30.84 35.70
C GLY A 2 38.20 30.23 35.21
N PRO A 3 37.59 30.86 34.19
CA PRO A 3 36.44 30.33 33.45
C PRO A 3 36.88 29.65 32.15
N GLU A 4 36.30 28.49 31.82
CA GLU A 4 36.40 27.88 30.48
C GLU A 4 35.00 27.45 30.00
N ILE A 5 34.40 28.27 29.13
CA ILE A 5 33.33 27.90 28.20
C ILE A 5 33.67 28.62 26.89
N PHE A 6 34.28 27.93 25.92
CA PHE A 6 34.29 28.31 24.50
C PHE A 6 34.95 27.20 23.66
N MET A 7 34.16 26.52 22.82
CA MET A 7 34.50 26.03 21.47
C MET A 7 33.57 24.86 21.11
N PHE A 8 32.60 25.08 20.21
CA PHE A 8 32.15 24.10 19.21
C PHE A 8 31.09 24.74 18.27
N ILE A 9 31.50 25.75 17.49
CA ILE A 9 30.73 26.19 16.30
C ILE A 9 31.74 26.48 15.18
N ALA A 10 32.15 25.43 14.46
CA ALA A 10 32.97 25.57 13.25
C ALA A 10 32.78 24.41 12.24
N GLY A 11 31.64 23.70 12.25
CA GLY A 11 31.39 22.53 11.38
C GLY A 11 30.38 22.72 10.25
N PHE A 12 29.43 23.67 10.37
CA PHE A 12 28.28 23.73 9.46
C PHE A 12 28.49 24.58 8.19
N GLY A 13 29.45 25.52 8.20
CA GLY A 13 29.68 26.42 7.06
C GLY A 13 30.27 25.75 5.82
N GLY A 14 31.07 24.69 5.99
CA GLY A 14 31.75 24.00 4.88
C GLY A 14 30.82 23.16 4.01
N VAL A 15 29.81 22.53 4.59
CA VAL A 15 28.88 21.63 3.87
C VAL A 15 27.91 22.43 2.99
N LEU A 16 27.42 23.57 3.47
CA LEU A 16 26.55 24.47 2.69
C LEU A 16 27.31 25.13 1.53
N ALA A 17 28.58 25.48 1.72
CA ALA A 17 29.43 26.02 0.65
C ALA A 17 29.71 24.97 -0.45
N LEU A 18 29.89 23.70 -0.07
CA LEU A 18 30.09 22.60 -1.02
C LEU A 18 28.81 22.29 -1.83
N LEU A 19 27.64 22.29 -1.18
CA LEU A 19 26.36 22.08 -1.85
C LEU A 19 26.01 23.24 -2.81
N ALA A 20 26.28 24.49 -2.42
CA ALA A 20 26.10 25.64 -3.30
C ALA A 20 27.07 25.63 -4.50
N TYR A 21 28.30 25.15 -4.30
CA TYR A 21 29.27 24.99 -5.38
C TYR A 21 28.88 23.89 -6.37
N VAL A 22 28.39 22.75 -5.87
CA VAL A 22 27.89 21.64 -6.71
C VAL A 22 26.66 22.08 -7.51
N ALA A 23 25.69 22.73 -6.87
CA ALA A 23 24.48 23.22 -7.52
C ALA A 23 24.78 24.24 -8.63
N ARG A 24 25.75 25.14 -8.41
CA ARG A 24 26.17 26.13 -9.41
C ARG A 24 26.91 25.51 -10.59
N LYS A 25 27.69 24.45 -10.37
CA LYS A 25 28.43 23.76 -11.43
C LYS A 25 27.55 22.87 -12.30
N SER A 26 26.42 22.38 -11.78
CA SER A 26 25.40 21.65 -12.54
C SER A 26 24.51 22.54 -13.43
N ALA A 27 24.43 23.84 -13.17
CA ALA A 27 23.63 24.77 -13.99
C ALA A 27 24.28 25.12 -15.34
N ASP A 28 25.61 24.98 -15.46
CA ASP A 28 26.37 25.32 -16.67
C ASP A 28 26.72 24.09 -17.54
N ALA A 29 26.26 22.89 -17.16
CA ALA A 29 26.50 21.68 -17.95
C ALA A 29 25.51 21.61 -19.13
N PRO A 30 25.97 21.40 -20.37
CA PRO A 30 25.07 21.21 -21.50
C PRO A 30 24.17 20.01 -21.23
N MET A 31 22.85 20.24 -21.22
CA MET A 31 21.84 19.18 -21.11
C MET A 31 22.03 18.20 -22.26
N LEU A 32 22.63 17.05 -21.97
CA LEU A 32 22.54 15.90 -22.83
C LEU A 32 21.07 15.43 -22.81
N PRO A 33 20.51 15.04 -23.96
CA PRO A 33 19.17 14.48 -23.98
C PRO A 33 19.13 13.27 -23.03
N PRO A 34 18.02 13.08 -22.30
CA PRO A 34 17.87 11.92 -21.44
C PRO A 34 18.13 10.66 -22.27
N PRO A 35 18.89 9.68 -21.74
CA PRO A 35 19.06 8.42 -22.43
C PRO A 35 17.66 7.85 -22.72
N PRO A 36 17.44 7.28 -23.92
CA PRO A 36 16.15 6.67 -24.23
C PRO A 36 15.81 5.64 -23.14
N PRO A 37 14.53 5.52 -22.74
CA PRO A 37 14.13 4.51 -21.78
C PRO A 37 14.54 3.15 -22.32
N ILE A 38 15.43 2.47 -21.59
CA ILE A 38 15.75 1.07 -21.85
C ILE A 38 14.45 0.31 -21.59
N LYS A 39 13.80 -0.17 -22.65
CA LYS A 39 12.71 -1.13 -22.50
C LYS A 39 13.27 -2.31 -21.71
N ALA A 40 12.70 -2.58 -20.55
CA ALA A 40 12.92 -3.82 -19.82
C ALA A 40 12.35 -4.95 -20.68
N GLU A 41 13.14 -5.47 -21.60
CA GLU A 41 12.87 -6.74 -22.24
C GLU A 41 13.09 -7.81 -21.18
N SER A 42 12.02 -8.53 -20.84
CA SER A 42 12.06 -9.69 -19.96
C SER A 42 13.05 -10.70 -20.53
N ILE A 43 14.19 -10.88 -19.86
CA ILE A 43 15.16 -11.91 -20.24
C ILE A 43 14.72 -13.22 -19.61
N THR A 44 14.10 -14.09 -20.40
CA THR A 44 13.93 -15.51 -20.05
C THR A 44 15.31 -16.14 -20.02
N ILE A 45 15.75 -16.63 -18.86
CA ILE A 45 17.02 -17.37 -18.72
C ILE A 45 16.79 -18.77 -19.28
N PRO A 46 17.43 -19.19 -20.40
CA PRO A 46 17.24 -20.54 -20.91
C PRO A 46 18.18 -21.51 -20.18
N GLY A 47 17.62 -22.48 -19.46
CA GLY A 47 18.34 -23.66 -18.98
C GLY A 47 17.92 -24.15 -17.58
N SER A 48 17.50 -25.42 -17.51
CA SER A 48 17.24 -26.32 -16.35
C SER A 48 16.47 -25.84 -15.10
N GLY A 49 16.51 -24.56 -14.74
CA GLY A 49 15.87 -24.00 -13.57
C GLY A 49 14.36 -23.82 -13.73
N ASP A 50 13.87 -23.55 -14.94
CA ASP A 50 12.43 -23.41 -15.19
C ASP A 50 11.67 -24.68 -14.81
N ALA A 51 12.15 -25.86 -15.19
CA ALA A 51 11.44 -27.11 -14.91
C ALA A 51 11.35 -27.43 -13.40
N LYS A 52 12.36 -27.07 -12.60
CA LYS A 52 12.32 -27.26 -11.14
C LYS A 52 11.53 -26.19 -10.43
N LEU A 53 11.62 -24.92 -10.85
CA LEU A 53 10.77 -23.87 -10.34
C LEU A 53 9.30 -24.14 -10.70
N ASP A 54 9.02 -24.69 -11.88
CA ASP A 54 7.68 -25.12 -12.30
C ASP A 54 7.21 -26.37 -11.56
N ALA A 55 8.12 -27.30 -11.22
CA ALA A 55 7.79 -28.46 -10.40
C ALA A 55 7.51 -28.04 -8.95
N LEU A 56 8.32 -27.14 -8.41
CA LEU A 56 8.17 -26.56 -7.08
C LEU A 56 6.89 -25.71 -7.00
N ALA A 57 6.61 -24.90 -8.01
CA ALA A 57 5.35 -24.17 -8.13
C ALA A 57 4.16 -25.13 -8.13
N ARG A 58 4.21 -26.22 -8.91
CA ARG A 58 3.16 -27.24 -8.89
C ARG A 58 3.03 -27.98 -7.56
N GLU A 59 4.14 -28.30 -6.88
CA GLU A 59 4.15 -28.97 -5.57
C GLU A 59 3.59 -28.07 -4.46
N LEU A 60 3.93 -26.77 -4.50
CA LEU A 60 3.52 -25.79 -3.51
C LEU A 60 2.18 -25.09 -3.85
N ASP A 61 1.57 -25.47 -4.96
CA ASP A 61 0.33 -24.93 -5.56
C ASP A 61 0.45 -23.44 -5.96
N LEU A 62 1.61 -22.97 -6.41
CA LEU A 62 1.89 -21.57 -6.73
C LEU A 62 1.54 -21.23 -8.19
N THR A 63 0.97 -20.05 -8.44
CA THR A 63 0.77 -19.50 -9.78
C THR A 63 2.00 -18.68 -10.22
N ARG A 64 2.63 -19.10 -11.33
CA ARG A 64 3.69 -18.34 -12.01
C ARG A 64 3.03 -17.27 -12.87
N ASP A 65 3.09 -16.01 -12.45
CA ASP A 65 2.58 -14.91 -13.27
C ASP A 65 3.54 -13.73 -13.25
N VAL A 66 4.15 -13.44 -14.39
CA VAL A 66 5.05 -12.30 -14.61
C VAL A 66 4.24 -11.02 -14.86
N ASP A 67 2.95 -11.12 -15.20
CA ASP A 67 2.08 -9.96 -15.38
C ASP A 67 0.66 -10.22 -14.86
N ALA A 68 0.40 -9.62 -13.68
CA ALA A 68 -0.91 -9.16 -13.19
C ALA A 68 -1.85 -10.07 -12.33
N VAL A 69 -2.68 -9.31 -11.60
CA VAL A 69 -3.99 -9.52 -10.92
C VAL A 69 -4.16 -10.38 -9.66
N ARG A 70 -4.72 -9.67 -8.66
CA ARG A 70 -5.27 -10.04 -7.35
C ARG A 70 -6.54 -10.92 -7.44
N ARG A 71 -6.58 -12.02 -6.69
CA ARG A 71 -7.78 -12.61 -6.04
C ARG A 71 -7.34 -13.78 -5.15
N ALA A 72 -8.03 -13.97 -4.03
CA ALA A 72 -7.77 -15.00 -3.02
C ALA A 72 -7.49 -16.38 -3.64
N GLY A 73 -6.22 -16.73 -3.72
CA GLY A 73 -5.67 -17.94 -4.30
C GLY A 73 -4.45 -18.38 -3.49
N PRO A 74 -3.77 -19.45 -3.92
CA PRO A 74 -2.53 -19.87 -3.26
C PRO A 74 -1.48 -18.75 -3.28
N PRO A 75 -0.46 -18.79 -2.39
CA PRO A 75 0.56 -17.74 -2.31
C PRO A 75 1.18 -17.51 -3.69
N LYS A 76 0.96 -16.32 -4.25
CA LYS A 76 1.58 -15.91 -5.52
C LYS A 76 3.06 -15.71 -5.28
N VAL A 77 3.92 -16.30 -6.10
CA VAL A 77 5.37 -16.08 -6.03
C VAL A 77 5.83 -15.44 -7.33
N VAL A 78 6.17 -14.15 -7.26
CA VAL A 78 6.71 -13.43 -8.41
C VAL A 78 8.23 -13.40 -8.29
N VAL A 79 8.92 -14.13 -9.17
CA VAL A 79 10.38 -14.15 -9.21
C VAL A 79 10.89 -13.26 -10.34
N GLU A 80 11.61 -12.18 -9.99
CA GLU A 80 12.17 -11.23 -10.96
C GLU A 80 13.69 -11.15 -10.80
N ALA A 81 14.44 -11.36 -11.88
CA ALA A 81 15.89 -11.20 -11.92
C ALA A 81 16.27 -9.86 -12.58
N LYS A 82 16.82 -8.92 -11.81
CA LYS A 82 17.28 -7.62 -12.33
C LYS A 82 18.81 -7.56 -12.42
N PRO A 83 19.39 -7.10 -13.54
CA PRO A 83 20.81 -6.76 -13.59
C PRO A 83 21.06 -5.52 -12.72
N HIS A 84 22.00 -5.62 -11.78
CA HIS A 84 22.41 -4.52 -10.93
C HIS A 84 23.72 -3.90 -11.45
N GLY A 85 23.65 -2.64 -11.91
CA GLY A 85 24.79 -1.85 -12.37
C GLY A 85 25.17 -2.03 -13.85
N ALA A 86 25.80 -1.01 -14.44
CA ALA A 86 26.22 -0.96 -15.84
C ALA A 86 27.66 -1.46 -16.11
N ALA A 87 28.34 -2.02 -15.12
CA ALA A 87 29.72 -2.51 -15.23
C ALA A 87 29.82 -3.98 -14.78
N GLU A 88 30.61 -4.76 -15.52
CA GLU A 88 30.72 -6.23 -15.44
C GLU A 88 30.98 -6.83 -14.05
N PRO A 89 30.62 -8.11 -13.84
CA PRO A 89 29.47 -8.81 -14.40
C PRO A 89 28.21 -8.41 -13.61
N ALA A 90 27.12 -8.11 -14.30
CA ALA A 90 25.84 -7.71 -13.71
C ALA A 90 25.48 -8.65 -12.55
N GLN A 91 25.44 -8.11 -11.33
CA GLN A 91 24.94 -8.86 -10.19
C GLN A 91 23.44 -9.03 -10.40
N LEU A 92 22.98 -10.28 -10.53
CA LEU A 92 21.54 -10.54 -10.59
C LEU A 92 20.99 -10.42 -9.18
N VAL A 93 20.02 -9.54 -8.98
CA VAL A 93 19.21 -9.53 -7.77
C VAL A 93 17.95 -10.30 -8.11
N LEU A 94 17.76 -11.43 -7.44
CA LEU A 94 16.52 -12.19 -7.51
C LEU A 94 15.57 -11.66 -6.44
N ASN A 95 14.44 -11.14 -6.88
CA ASN A 95 13.35 -10.73 -6.00
C ASN A 95 12.27 -11.79 -6.03
N ALA A 96 11.77 -12.19 -4.86
CA ALA A 96 10.56 -12.99 -4.74
C ALA A 96 9.56 -12.24 -3.86
N GLU A 97 8.28 -12.22 -4.23
CA GLU A 97 7.21 -11.68 -3.38
C GLU A 97 6.16 -12.78 -3.18
N ILE A 98 5.81 -13.03 -1.92
CA ILE A 98 4.90 -14.08 -1.47
C ILE A 98 3.78 -13.44 -0.66
N GLU A 99 2.53 -13.60 -1.11
CA GLU A 99 1.36 -13.07 -0.37
C GLU A 99 1.10 -13.87 0.92
N ILE A 100 0.79 -13.14 2.00
CA ILE A 100 0.37 -13.68 3.30
C ILE A 100 -1.14 -13.48 3.43
N ALA A 101 -1.90 -14.57 3.38
CA ALA A 101 -3.35 -14.56 3.48
C ALA A 101 -3.86 -15.53 4.57
N PRO A 102 -4.67 -15.05 5.54
CA PRO A 102 -5.06 -13.65 5.75
C PRO A 102 -3.89 -12.78 6.24
N PRO A 103 -4.00 -11.44 6.11
CA PRO A 103 -3.01 -10.51 6.68
C PRO A 103 -2.86 -10.69 8.19
N LEU A 104 -1.67 -10.36 8.71
CA LEU A 104 -1.34 -10.55 10.12
C LEU A 104 -1.98 -9.52 11.06
N GLY A 105 -2.29 -8.32 10.56
CA GLY A 105 -2.92 -7.25 11.33
C GLY A 105 -2.05 -6.66 12.44
N LEU A 106 -0.75 -6.93 12.45
CA LEU A 106 0.17 -6.46 13.48
C LEU A 106 0.86 -5.14 13.09
N ARG A 107 0.63 -4.66 11.87
CA ARG A 107 1.47 -3.67 11.17
C ARG A 107 2.94 -4.06 11.25
N LEU A 108 3.20 -5.35 11.11
CA LEU A 108 4.51 -5.93 11.18
C LEU A 108 5.34 -5.42 10.00
N LYS A 109 6.58 -5.04 10.29
CA LYS A 109 7.64 -4.84 9.30
C LYS A 109 8.91 -5.48 9.86
N VAL A 110 9.44 -6.47 9.17
CA VAL A 110 10.74 -7.10 9.46
C VAL A 110 11.63 -6.87 8.26
N ALA A 111 12.87 -6.45 8.47
CA ALA A 111 13.84 -6.26 7.41
C ALA A 111 15.26 -6.61 7.88
N PRO A 112 16.23 -6.81 6.98
CA PRO A 112 17.62 -7.00 7.38
C PRO A 112 18.15 -5.77 8.11
N ARG A 113 18.96 -6.02 9.14
CA ARG A 113 19.48 -4.98 10.01
C ARG A 113 20.23 -3.90 9.24
N GLY A 114 19.95 -2.64 9.56
CA GLY A 114 20.58 -1.47 8.93
C GLY A 114 19.92 -1.02 7.63
N ILE A 115 18.94 -1.78 7.10
CA ILE A 115 18.06 -1.33 6.02
C ILE A 115 16.81 -0.64 6.61
N GLY A 116 16.41 -0.98 7.84
CA GLY A 116 15.20 -0.47 8.49
C GLY A 116 15.08 1.05 8.51
N ALA A 117 16.19 1.75 8.77
CA ALA A 117 16.22 3.22 8.80
C ALA A 117 15.83 3.86 7.45
N TYR A 118 16.12 3.20 6.32
CA TYR A 118 15.73 3.67 5.00
C TYR A 118 14.27 3.39 4.66
N LEU A 119 13.65 2.44 5.37
CA LEU A 119 12.25 2.06 5.19
C LEU A 119 11.31 2.77 6.18
N GLY A 120 11.84 3.76 6.91
CA GLY A 120 11.08 4.47 7.93
C GLY A 120 10.72 3.59 9.13
N LEU A 121 11.44 2.48 9.38
CA LEU A 121 11.28 1.76 10.63
C LEU A 121 11.79 2.66 11.75
N SER A 122 10.86 3.13 12.59
CA SER A 122 11.21 3.85 13.81
C SER A 122 12.09 2.93 14.67
N PRO A 123 13.18 3.42 15.30
CA PRO A 123 14.13 2.61 16.06
C PRO A 123 13.57 2.06 17.39
N THR A 124 12.26 1.91 17.50
CA THR A 124 11.61 1.14 18.56
C THR A 124 11.98 -0.32 18.35
N ASN A 125 13.15 -0.69 18.87
CA ASN A 125 13.72 -2.03 18.81
C ASN A 125 12.72 -3.03 19.38
N THR A 126 12.04 -3.79 18.53
CA THR A 126 11.39 -5.02 18.97
C THR A 126 12.52 -5.97 19.33
N VAL A 127 12.72 -6.21 20.62
CA VAL A 127 13.64 -7.28 21.03
C VAL A 127 12.91 -8.59 20.85
N VAL A 128 13.15 -9.31 19.75
CA VAL A 128 12.58 -10.64 19.49
C VAL A 128 13.45 -11.70 20.18
N SER A 129 14.74 -11.69 19.85
CA SER A 129 15.80 -12.47 20.49
C SER A 129 17.14 -11.84 20.16
N GLU A 130 18.18 -12.06 20.97
CA GLU A 130 19.51 -11.51 20.67
C GLU A 130 20.04 -11.98 19.29
N ALA A 131 19.75 -13.22 18.91
CA ALA A 131 20.17 -13.79 17.63
C ALA A 131 19.37 -13.21 16.45
N PHE A 132 18.06 -13.05 16.61
CA PHE A 132 17.17 -12.44 15.63
C PHE A 132 17.56 -10.98 15.39
N ASP A 133 17.67 -10.22 16.48
CA ASP A 133 17.93 -8.78 16.43
C ASP A 133 19.34 -8.48 15.92
N ALA A 134 20.28 -9.42 16.03
CA ALA A 134 21.61 -9.28 15.43
C ALA A 134 21.57 -9.23 13.89
N LEU A 135 20.52 -9.81 13.27
CA LEU A 135 20.41 -9.97 11.82
C LEU A 135 19.25 -9.16 11.20
N LEU A 136 18.17 -8.97 11.96
CA LEU A 136 16.92 -8.41 11.48
C LEU A 136 16.46 -7.27 12.40
N ASP A 137 15.92 -6.21 11.81
CA ASP A 137 15.16 -5.18 12.50
C ASP A 137 13.66 -5.54 12.37
N ALA A 138 12.91 -5.46 13.48
CA ALA A 138 11.46 -5.65 13.47
C ALA A 138 10.75 -4.47 14.14
N SER A 139 9.63 -4.04 13.57
CA SER A 139 8.67 -3.11 14.15
C SER A 139 7.25 -3.62 13.97
N ALA A 140 6.37 -3.31 14.90
CA ALA A 140 4.96 -3.63 14.82
C ALA A 140 4.15 -2.64 15.67
N LEU A 141 2.87 -2.48 15.37
CA LEU A 141 1.94 -1.75 16.26
C LEU A 141 1.81 -2.48 17.60
N HIS A 142 1.87 -3.82 17.57
CA HIS A 142 1.77 -4.68 18.75
C HIS A 142 3.07 -5.44 18.99
N LEU A 143 4.08 -4.75 19.51
CA LEU A 143 5.44 -5.27 19.69
C LEU A 143 5.50 -6.59 20.45
N ASP A 144 4.74 -6.74 21.54
CA ASP A 144 4.73 -7.99 22.32
C ASP A 144 4.16 -9.16 21.51
N GLN A 145 3.15 -8.93 20.66
CA GLN A 145 2.62 -9.97 19.79
C GLN A 145 3.56 -10.31 18.64
N ALA A 146 4.27 -9.33 18.10
CA ALA A 146 5.31 -9.59 17.10
C ALA A 146 6.45 -10.43 17.71
N ARG A 147 6.87 -10.13 18.94
CA ARG A 147 7.82 -10.96 19.69
C ARG A 147 7.30 -12.39 19.84
N ASP A 148 6.07 -12.56 20.31
CA ASP A 148 5.47 -13.88 20.50
C ASP A 148 5.29 -14.64 19.17
N LEU A 149 5.00 -13.93 18.07
CA LEU A 149 4.88 -14.52 16.73
C LEU A 149 6.20 -15.13 16.25
N PHE A 150 7.31 -14.45 16.50
CA PHE A 150 8.65 -14.91 16.13
C PHE A 150 9.36 -15.68 17.24
N ALA A 151 8.70 -15.93 18.37
CA ALA A 151 9.25 -16.77 19.44
C ALA A 151 9.26 -18.24 18.98
N GLY A 152 10.42 -18.72 18.54
CA GLY A 152 10.66 -20.11 18.14
C GLY A 152 10.82 -20.28 16.64
N GLU A 153 10.19 -21.31 16.07
CA GLU A 153 10.47 -21.80 14.72
C GLU A 153 10.34 -20.73 13.61
N LEU A 154 9.37 -19.82 13.73
CA LEU A 154 9.22 -18.74 12.73
C LEU A 154 10.37 -17.74 12.77
N GLY A 155 10.85 -17.42 13.98
CA GLY A 155 12.06 -16.62 14.17
C GLY A 155 13.29 -17.33 13.59
N ASP A 156 13.44 -18.63 13.90
CA ASP A 156 14.55 -19.44 13.40
C ASP A 156 14.59 -19.49 11.86
N TRP A 157 13.44 -19.62 11.20
CA TRP A 157 13.35 -19.60 9.74
C TRP A 157 13.70 -18.23 9.13
N ALA A 158 13.23 -17.14 9.74
CA ALA A 158 13.57 -15.79 9.29
C ALA A 158 15.06 -15.50 9.48
N GLU A 159 15.63 -15.90 10.62
CA GLU A 159 17.07 -15.84 10.89
C GLU A 159 17.87 -16.66 9.88
N GLN A 160 17.42 -17.88 9.57
CA GLN A 160 18.09 -18.74 8.61
C GLN A 160 18.16 -18.09 7.22
N LEU A 161 17.06 -17.49 6.74
CA LEU A 161 17.07 -16.73 5.48
C LEU A 161 18.16 -15.63 5.51
N ALA A 162 18.21 -14.85 6.59
CA ALA A 162 19.21 -13.79 6.74
C ALA A 162 20.65 -14.32 6.76
N ARG A 163 20.92 -15.41 7.51
CA ARG A 163 22.25 -16.05 7.59
C ARG A 163 22.68 -16.63 6.25
N ASP A 164 21.74 -17.14 5.47
CA ASP A 164 21.97 -17.64 4.11
C ASP A 164 22.17 -16.52 3.09
N GLY A 165 22.28 -15.27 3.55
CA GLY A 165 22.52 -14.07 2.75
C GLY A 165 21.32 -13.69 1.87
N VAL A 166 20.12 -14.11 2.25
CA VAL A 166 18.87 -13.59 1.70
C VAL A 166 18.48 -12.35 2.50
N ASN A 167 17.90 -11.36 1.84
CA ASN A 167 17.35 -10.19 2.49
C ASN A 167 15.82 -10.35 2.61
N PRO A 168 15.30 -11.02 3.66
CA PRO A 168 13.86 -11.15 3.86
C PRO A 168 13.28 -9.82 4.34
N ARG A 169 12.14 -9.44 3.78
CA ARG A 169 11.28 -8.37 4.24
C ARG A 169 9.90 -8.94 4.50
N ILE A 170 9.46 -8.90 5.75
CA ILE A 170 8.17 -9.47 6.17
C ILE A 170 7.27 -8.31 6.54
N ASP A 171 6.17 -8.16 5.83
CA ASP A 171 5.12 -7.20 6.13
C ASP A 171 3.85 -7.94 6.59
N ASP A 172 2.78 -7.21 6.91
CA ASP A 172 1.51 -7.81 7.35
C ASP A 172 0.85 -8.71 6.30
N ASP A 173 1.05 -8.42 5.01
CA ASP A 173 0.35 -9.04 3.89
C ASP A 173 1.29 -9.73 2.90
N SER A 174 2.60 -9.64 3.10
CA SER A 174 3.58 -10.11 2.14
C SER A 174 4.93 -10.45 2.77
N LEU A 175 5.63 -11.40 2.14
CA LEU A 175 7.02 -11.75 2.40
C LEU A 175 7.80 -11.54 1.11
N ARG A 176 8.73 -10.58 1.13
CA ARG A 176 9.60 -10.24 0.01
C ARG A 176 11.01 -10.72 0.28
N LEU A 177 11.63 -11.38 -0.68
CA LEU A 177 13.01 -11.83 -0.60
C LEU A 177 13.83 -11.07 -1.64
N SER A 178 15.02 -10.64 -1.27
CA SER A 178 16.03 -10.19 -2.23
C SER A 178 17.29 -11.02 -2.02
N ILE A 179 17.76 -11.74 -3.04
CA ILE A 179 18.98 -12.53 -2.96
C ILE A 179 20.08 -11.84 -3.78
N PRO A 180 21.04 -11.13 -3.13
CA PRO A 180 22.12 -10.45 -3.83
C PRO A 180 23.20 -11.40 -4.34
N GLY A 181 23.83 -11.02 -5.45
CA GLY A 181 25.05 -11.63 -5.97
C GLY A 181 24.83 -12.86 -6.85
N ARG A 182 25.90 -13.65 -7.05
CA ARG A 182 25.81 -14.89 -7.82
C ARG A 182 25.09 -15.96 -7.00
N VAL A 183 23.89 -16.31 -7.41
CA VAL A 183 23.06 -17.32 -6.75
C VAL A 183 23.10 -18.64 -7.52
N SER A 184 23.28 -19.76 -6.83
CA SER A 184 23.04 -21.08 -7.40
C SER A 184 21.53 -21.38 -7.41
N GLU A 185 21.08 -22.16 -8.39
CA GLU A 185 19.69 -22.64 -8.46
C GLU A 185 19.25 -23.31 -7.14
N SER A 186 20.11 -24.12 -6.54
CA SER A 186 19.84 -24.80 -5.26
C SER A 186 19.60 -23.83 -4.11
N ARG A 187 20.33 -22.71 -4.05
CA ARG A 187 20.17 -21.69 -3.01
C ARG A 187 18.87 -20.93 -3.19
N VAL A 188 18.50 -20.61 -4.43
CA VAL A 188 17.22 -19.96 -4.75
C VAL A 188 16.05 -20.85 -4.34
N VAL A 189 16.07 -22.12 -4.75
CA VAL A 189 15.01 -23.09 -4.42
C VAL A 189 14.86 -23.24 -2.91
N ALA A 190 15.96 -23.44 -2.17
CA ALA A 190 15.92 -23.56 -0.72
C ALA A 190 15.38 -22.30 -0.03
N ALA A 191 15.78 -21.11 -0.49
CA ALA A 191 15.29 -19.85 0.06
C ALA A 191 13.79 -19.65 -0.19
N VAL A 192 13.32 -19.95 -1.41
CA VAL A 192 11.90 -19.84 -1.77
C VAL A 192 11.06 -20.86 -0.99
N GLU A 193 11.52 -22.11 -0.87
CA GLU A 193 10.83 -23.14 -0.07
C GLU A 193 10.66 -22.71 1.39
N LEU A 194 11.74 -22.24 2.01
CA LEU A 194 11.71 -21.78 3.39
C LEU A 194 10.78 -20.56 3.55
N ALA A 195 10.82 -19.63 2.62
CA ALA A 195 9.97 -18.45 2.61
C ALA A 195 8.48 -18.82 2.44
N VAL A 196 8.14 -19.76 1.56
CA VAL A 196 6.76 -20.25 1.40
C VAL A 196 6.28 -20.95 2.66
N ARG A 197 7.13 -21.74 3.33
CA ARG A 197 6.80 -22.35 4.63
C ARG A 197 6.52 -21.29 5.68
N LEU A 198 7.38 -20.27 5.78
CA LEU A 198 7.23 -19.14 6.68
C LEU A 198 5.91 -18.39 6.41
N ALA A 199 5.65 -17.98 5.17
CA ALA A 199 4.42 -17.28 4.77
C ALA A 199 3.14 -18.09 5.07
N LYS A 200 3.15 -19.42 4.87
CA LYS A 200 2.02 -20.30 5.20
C LYS A 200 1.82 -20.49 6.71
N ALA A 201 2.88 -20.35 7.51
CA ALA A 201 2.85 -20.57 8.95
C ALA A 201 2.50 -19.30 9.74
N LEU A 202 2.90 -18.12 9.26
CA LEU A 202 2.65 -16.83 9.91
C LEU A 202 1.17 -16.59 10.26
N PRO A 203 0.18 -16.75 9.34
CA PRO A 203 -1.22 -16.56 9.69
C PRO A 203 -1.73 -17.57 10.73
N LYS A 204 -1.24 -18.81 10.68
CA LYS A 204 -1.62 -19.86 11.64
C LYS A 204 -1.09 -19.58 13.03
N ALA A 205 0.12 -19.02 13.13
CA ALA A 205 0.68 -18.60 14.40
C ALA A 205 -0.04 -17.35 14.93
N ARG A 206 -0.30 -16.36 14.07
CA ARG A 206 -1.07 -15.17 14.41
C ARG A 206 -2.46 -15.50 14.96
N ALA A 207 -3.16 -16.47 14.38
CA ALA A 207 -4.48 -16.91 14.82
C ALA A 207 -4.50 -17.53 16.24
N LYS A 208 -3.34 -17.93 16.79
CA LYS A 208 -3.22 -18.45 18.16
C LYS A 208 -2.95 -17.34 19.18
N LEU A 209 -2.51 -16.17 18.74
CA LEU A 209 -2.26 -15.03 19.60
C LEU A 209 -3.58 -14.32 19.93
N PRO A 210 -3.73 -13.78 21.15
CA PRO A 210 -4.91 -13.00 21.50
C PRO A 210 -5.04 -11.81 20.54
N ARG A 211 -6.27 -11.33 20.35
CA ARG A 211 -6.48 -10.09 19.59
C ARG A 211 -6.01 -8.89 20.43
N PRO A 212 -5.22 -7.95 19.89
CA PRO A 212 -4.85 -6.72 20.57
C PRO A 212 -6.07 -5.93 21.07
N GLU A 213 -5.90 -5.19 22.18
CA GLU A 213 -6.97 -4.39 22.79
C GLU A 213 -7.54 -3.36 21.81
N ILE A 214 -6.67 -2.62 21.10
CA ILE A 214 -7.11 -1.63 20.11
C ILE A 214 -7.91 -2.26 18.96
N GLU A 215 -7.51 -3.44 18.47
CA GLU A 215 -8.29 -4.14 17.43
C GLU A 215 -9.67 -4.54 17.96
N ARG A 216 -9.77 -4.90 19.25
CA ARG A 216 -11.06 -5.21 19.87
C ARG A 216 -11.94 -3.96 19.97
N GLU A 217 -11.38 -2.83 20.38
CA GLU A 217 -12.09 -1.55 20.42
C GLU A 217 -12.59 -1.14 19.02
N VAL A 218 -11.75 -1.28 17.99
CA VAL A 218 -12.15 -1.05 16.59
C VAL A 218 -13.32 -1.96 16.20
N LEU A 219 -13.27 -3.25 16.53
CA LEU A 219 -14.37 -4.16 16.23
C LEU A 219 -15.64 -3.83 17.02
N GLU A 220 -15.51 -3.40 18.27
CA GLU A 220 -16.65 -2.95 19.08
C GLU A 220 -17.30 -1.71 18.48
N ALA A 221 -16.52 -0.78 17.92
CA ALA A 221 -17.02 0.39 17.18
C ALA A 221 -17.66 0.01 15.82
N LEU A 222 -17.08 -0.93 15.07
CA LEU A 222 -17.59 -1.35 13.76
C LEU A 222 -18.84 -2.24 13.83
N ARG A 223 -19.04 -3.01 14.92
CA ARG A 223 -20.18 -3.94 15.03
C ARG A 223 -21.56 -3.26 14.90
N PRO A 224 -21.86 -2.17 15.63
CA PRO A 224 -23.13 -1.45 15.47
C PRO A 224 -23.34 -0.95 14.04
N LEU A 225 -22.30 -0.39 13.42
CA LEU A 225 -22.35 0.10 12.05
C LEU A 225 -22.59 -1.05 11.05
N ALA A 226 -21.92 -2.19 11.22
CA ALA A 226 -22.13 -3.37 10.38
C ALA A 226 -23.58 -3.84 10.42
N LEU A 227 -24.19 -3.83 11.60
CA LEU A 227 -25.60 -4.19 11.78
C LEU A 227 -26.54 -3.17 11.13
N ALA A 228 -26.28 -1.88 11.30
CA ALA A 228 -27.09 -0.81 10.72
C ALA A 228 -27.05 -0.81 9.18
N LEU A 229 -25.89 -1.15 8.60
CA LEU A 229 -25.70 -1.25 7.15
C LEU A 229 -26.15 -2.59 6.56
N GLU A 230 -26.70 -3.51 7.36
CA GLU A 230 -26.97 -4.90 6.98
C GLU A 230 -25.74 -5.58 6.33
N GLY A 231 -24.54 -5.19 6.78
CA GLY A 231 -23.26 -5.59 6.23
C GLY A 231 -22.62 -6.78 6.94
N ARG A 232 -21.62 -7.38 6.29
CA ARG A 232 -20.77 -8.40 6.88
C ARG A 232 -19.48 -7.77 7.41
N LEU A 233 -19.24 -7.95 8.71
CA LEU A 233 -17.97 -7.60 9.35
C LEU A 233 -16.91 -8.68 9.06
N ASP A 234 -15.82 -8.29 8.41
CA ASP A 234 -14.58 -9.05 8.31
C ASP A 234 -13.67 -8.65 9.48
N GLU A 235 -13.69 -9.48 10.53
CA GLU A 235 -12.90 -9.18 11.72
C GLU A 235 -11.38 -9.30 11.51
N GLN A 236 -10.92 -9.90 10.41
CA GLN A 236 -9.48 -10.01 10.13
C GLN A 236 -8.97 -8.75 9.44
N ARG A 237 -9.77 -8.17 8.55
CA ARG A 237 -9.44 -6.94 7.84
C ARG A 237 -9.89 -5.67 8.57
N LEU A 238 -10.66 -5.82 9.65
CA LEU A 238 -11.31 -4.72 10.37
C LEU A 238 -12.17 -3.88 9.42
N SER A 239 -12.97 -4.58 8.61
CA SER A 239 -13.77 -3.95 7.58
C SER A 239 -15.19 -4.48 7.51
N ILE A 240 -16.11 -3.65 7.03
CA ILE A 240 -17.51 -3.97 6.80
C ILE A 240 -17.73 -3.96 5.30
N ARG A 241 -18.38 -4.99 4.78
CA ARG A 241 -18.86 -5.00 3.39
C ARG A 241 -20.37 -5.13 3.36
N SER A 242 -21.03 -4.19 2.72
CA SER A 242 -22.49 -4.17 2.54
C SER A 242 -22.85 -4.03 1.07
N GLN A 243 -23.82 -4.81 0.61
CA GLN A 243 -24.37 -4.66 -0.74
C GLN A 243 -25.60 -3.77 -0.66
N GLN A 244 -25.52 -2.60 -1.29
CA GLN A 244 -26.64 -1.66 -1.42
C GLN A 244 -27.22 -1.77 -2.84
N GLU A 245 -28.41 -1.20 -3.07
CA GLU A 245 -29.08 -1.25 -4.38
C GLU A 245 -28.25 -0.64 -5.51
N LEU A 246 -27.40 0.36 -5.20
CA LEU A 246 -26.68 1.18 -6.19
C LEU A 246 -25.16 0.94 -6.20
N ALA A 247 -24.61 0.31 -5.18
CA ALA A 247 -23.17 0.14 -4.99
C ALA A 247 -22.86 -0.96 -3.98
N THR A 248 -21.64 -1.50 -4.04
CA THR A 248 -21.04 -2.19 -2.90
C THR A 248 -20.39 -1.14 -2.00
N ILE A 249 -20.75 -1.12 -0.72
CA ILE A 249 -20.11 -0.28 0.29
C ILE A 249 -19.07 -1.11 1.04
N GLU A 250 -17.86 -0.59 1.15
CA GLU A 250 -16.81 -1.09 2.04
C GLU A 250 -16.44 0.00 3.05
N VAL A 251 -16.37 -0.36 4.34
CA VAL A 251 -15.91 0.53 5.41
C VAL A 251 -14.71 -0.13 6.07
N ASP A 252 -13.54 0.51 6.01
CA ASP A 252 -12.29 -0.05 6.50
C ASP A 252 -11.72 0.82 7.63
N ALA A 253 -11.37 0.20 8.77
CA ALA A 253 -10.54 0.85 9.77
C ALA A 253 -9.06 0.68 9.39
N GLN A 254 -8.37 1.79 9.15
CA GLN A 254 -6.96 1.81 8.77
C GLN A 254 -6.13 2.49 9.85
N PHE A 255 -4.87 2.05 9.99
CA PHE A 255 -3.92 2.65 10.91
C PHE A 255 -2.71 3.13 10.13
N SER A 256 -2.35 4.40 10.30
CA SER A 256 -1.13 5.05 9.83
C SER A 256 -0.27 5.39 11.05
N GLU A 257 1.06 5.27 10.93
CA GLU A 257 1.97 5.72 12.01
C GLU A 257 1.96 7.24 12.17
N GLU A 258 1.70 7.99 11.10
CA GLU A 258 1.67 9.46 11.11
C GLU A 258 0.34 10.01 11.62
N ASP A 259 -0.77 9.44 11.16
CA ASP A 259 -2.12 9.98 11.35
C ASP A 259 -2.94 9.20 12.38
N GLY A 260 -2.47 8.03 12.82
CA GLY A 260 -3.20 7.15 13.72
C GLY A 260 -4.30 6.36 13.02
N TRP A 261 -5.38 6.07 13.74
CA TRP A 261 -6.53 5.36 13.19
C TRP A 261 -7.42 6.28 12.37
N ARG A 262 -7.93 5.77 11.26
CA ARG A 262 -8.89 6.44 10.41
C ARG A 262 -9.92 5.46 9.88
N THR A 263 -11.10 5.95 9.54
CA THR A 263 -12.18 5.16 8.94
C THR A 263 -12.34 5.59 7.49
N GLN A 264 -12.11 4.68 6.55
CA GLN A 264 -12.35 4.90 5.13
C GLN A 264 -13.68 4.27 4.74
N PHE A 265 -14.54 5.05 4.10
CA PHE A 265 -15.78 4.59 3.48
C PHE A 265 -15.59 4.61 1.97
N SER A 266 -15.90 3.50 1.29
CA SER A 266 -15.76 3.36 -0.15
C SER A 266 -17.07 2.84 -0.74
N ALA A 267 -17.55 3.47 -1.80
CA ALA A 267 -18.66 3.01 -2.63
C ALA A 267 -18.12 2.61 -4.00
N PHE A 268 -18.21 1.32 -4.32
CA PHE A 268 -17.82 0.79 -5.63
C PHE A 268 -19.01 0.79 -6.57
N PHE A 269 -18.86 1.45 -7.71
CA PHE A 269 -19.91 1.52 -8.71
C PHE A 269 -20.09 0.15 -9.35
N GLU A 270 -21.33 -0.34 -9.47
CA GLU A 270 -21.59 -1.61 -10.16
C GLU A 270 -21.13 -1.58 -11.63
N ARG A 271 -21.17 -0.37 -12.22
CA ARG A 271 -20.66 -0.08 -13.55
C ARG A 271 -19.71 1.11 -13.45
N PRO A 272 -18.45 0.97 -13.90
CA PRO A 272 -17.56 2.11 -14.00
C PRO A 272 -18.18 3.23 -14.84
N LEU A 273 -17.82 4.47 -14.52
CA LEU A 273 -18.18 5.64 -15.32
C LEU A 273 -17.60 5.49 -16.74
N LEU A 274 -18.26 6.10 -17.71
CA LEU A 274 -17.84 6.02 -19.12
C LEU A 274 -16.62 6.93 -19.41
N CYS A 275 -16.43 7.97 -18.60
CA CYS A 275 -15.28 8.85 -18.64
C CYS A 275 -14.26 8.52 -17.56
N GLU A 276 -13.01 8.88 -17.81
CA GLU A 276 -12.01 9.00 -16.77
C GLU A 276 -12.30 10.29 -16.02
N VAL A 277 -12.61 10.18 -14.73
CA VAL A 277 -12.84 11.32 -13.85
C VAL A 277 -12.08 11.09 -12.56
N GLN A 278 -11.53 12.17 -12.05
CA GLN A 278 -10.97 12.26 -10.72
C GLN A 278 -11.53 13.50 -10.04
N VAL A 279 -12.04 13.32 -8.83
CA VAL A 279 -12.38 14.43 -7.93
C VAL A 279 -11.62 14.22 -6.63
N THR A 280 -11.00 15.27 -6.10
CA THR A 280 -10.27 15.19 -4.82
C THR A 280 -10.33 16.52 -4.11
N ASP A 281 -10.35 16.52 -2.78
CA ASP A 281 -10.24 17.76 -2.01
C ASP A 281 -8.92 18.49 -2.30
N ARG A 282 -9.01 19.81 -2.44
CA ARG A 282 -7.85 20.65 -2.75
C ARG A 282 -6.79 20.63 -1.64
N THR A 283 -7.18 20.39 -0.40
CA THR A 283 -6.27 20.26 0.76
C THR A 283 -5.47 18.94 0.73
N ALA A 284 -6.00 17.89 0.09
CA ALA A 284 -5.36 16.58 -0.03
C ALA A 284 -4.46 16.45 -1.29
N HIS A 285 -4.28 17.53 -2.06
CA HIS A 285 -3.72 17.50 -3.41
C HIS A 285 -2.22 17.15 -3.51
N SER A 286 -1.46 17.20 -2.40
CA SER A 286 0.00 17.02 -2.41
C SER A 286 0.47 15.63 -2.83
N ARG A 287 -0.41 14.62 -2.88
CA ARG A 287 -0.05 13.23 -3.19
C ARG A 287 -0.22 12.82 -4.67
N TRP A 288 -0.63 13.73 -5.57
CA TRP A 288 -1.16 13.35 -6.90
C TRP A 288 -0.48 14.01 -8.12
N GLU A 289 0.82 14.34 -8.03
CA GLU A 289 1.61 14.94 -9.13
C GLU A 289 1.77 14.06 -10.39
N LEU A 290 1.26 12.82 -10.39
CA LEU A 290 1.45 11.86 -11.49
C LEU A 290 0.45 12.02 -12.64
N TRP A 291 -0.71 12.66 -12.42
CA TRP A 291 -1.70 12.89 -13.49
C TRP A 291 -1.42 14.19 -14.23
N ARG A 292 -1.27 14.10 -15.56
CA ARG A 292 -0.82 15.21 -16.42
C ARG A 292 -1.95 16.04 -17.05
N SER A 293 -3.20 15.65 -16.87
CA SER A 293 -4.34 16.38 -17.46
C SER A 293 -4.61 17.67 -16.68
N PRO A 294 -4.99 18.76 -17.36
CA PRO A 294 -5.29 20.04 -16.71
C PRO A 294 -6.51 19.93 -15.80
N ASP A 295 -6.56 20.81 -14.80
CA ASP A 295 -7.73 20.93 -13.94
C ASP A 295 -8.94 21.43 -14.75
N ILE A 296 -10.11 20.84 -14.53
CA ILE A 296 -11.37 21.20 -15.20
C ILE A 296 -12.18 22.11 -14.28
N GLU A 297 -12.55 23.30 -14.75
CA GLU A 297 -13.48 24.20 -14.05
C GLU A 297 -14.93 23.89 -14.45
N LEU A 298 -15.82 23.73 -13.45
CA LEU A 298 -17.24 23.47 -13.68
C LEU A 298 -18.09 24.74 -13.72
N GLY A 299 -17.50 25.89 -13.40
CA GLY A 299 -18.18 27.18 -13.32
C GLY A 299 -19.00 27.33 -12.04
N ASP A 300 -18.63 26.59 -11.00
CA ASP A 300 -19.26 26.58 -9.68
C ASP A 300 -18.20 26.94 -8.65
N ALA A 301 -18.01 28.24 -8.42
CA ALA A 301 -16.85 28.75 -7.68
C ALA A 301 -16.65 28.12 -6.29
N PRO A 302 -17.69 27.91 -5.46
CA PRO A 302 -17.53 27.18 -4.20
C PRO A 302 -17.03 25.74 -4.40
N PHE A 303 -17.56 25.02 -5.40
CA PHE A 303 -17.14 23.66 -5.72
C PHE A 303 -15.71 23.61 -6.25
N ASP A 304 -15.39 24.47 -7.23
CA ASP A 304 -14.06 24.55 -7.86
C ASP A 304 -12.98 25.01 -6.88
N GLN A 305 -13.34 25.70 -5.79
CA GLN A 305 -12.43 26.03 -4.68
C GLN A 305 -12.20 24.86 -3.73
N ALA A 306 -13.23 24.07 -3.44
CA ALA A 306 -13.14 22.92 -2.53
C ALA A 306 -12.43 21.73 -3.17
N PHE A 307 -12.71 21.47 -4.45
CA PHE A 307 -12.25 20.29 -5.16
C PHE A 307 -11.30 20.62 -6.31
N VAL A 308 -10.41 19.67 -6.61
CA VAL A 308 -9.67 19.61 -7.87
C VAL A 308 -10.28 18.50 -8.72
N ILE A 309 -10.53 18.81 -9.99
CA ILE A 309 -11.22 17.92 -10.92
C ILE A 309 -10.31 17.70 -12.12
N ARG A 310 -10.10 16.43 -12.48
CA ARG A 310 -9.34 16.04 -13.67
C ARG A 310 -10.08 14.93 -14.38
N GLY A 311 -9.86 14.79 -15.68
CA GLY A 311 -10.48 13.71 -16.43
C GLY A 311 -10.58 13.98 -17.91
N GLU A 312 -10.95 12.94 -18.66
CA GLU A 312 -11.08 12.99 -20.11
C GLU A 312 -12.21 12.03 -20.56
N PRO A 313 -13.06 12.43 -21.51
CA PRO A 313 -13.18 13.76 -22.12
C PRO A 313 -13.81 14.83 -21.20
N GLU A 314 -13.40 16.10 -21.31
CA GLU A 314 -13.86 17.20 -20.44
C GLU A 314 -15.38 17.38 -20.43
N ASP A 315 -16.04 17.32 -21.60
CA ASP A 315 -17.49 17.47 -21.70
C ASP A 315 -18.24 16.35 -20.98
N GLU A 316 -17.70 15.12 -21.00
CA GLU A 316 -18.28 13.99 -20.28
C GLU A 316 -18.08 14.14 -18.77
N VAL A 317 -16.93 14.63 -18.32
CA VAL A 317 -16.66 14.94 -16.91
C VAL A 317 -17.62 16.01 -16.39
N LYS A 318 -17.74 17.13 -17.12
CA LYS A 318 -18.68 18.23 -16.78
C LYS A 318 -20.12 17.74 -16.72
N SER A 319 -20.49 16.89 -17.68
CA SER A 319 -21.79 16.26 -17.69
C SER A 319 -21.98 15.38 -16.45
N ALA A 320 -21.03 14.48 -16.16
CA ALA A 320 -21.09 13.55 -15.02
C ALA A 320 -21.21 14.28 -13.69
N LEU A 321 -20.44 15.35 -13.50
CA LEU A 321 -20.45 16.22 -12.33
C LEU A 321 -21.59 17.25 -12.40
N SER A 322 -22.82 16.76 -12.58
CA SER A 322 -24.04 17.58 -12.56
C SER A 322 -24.20 18.35 -11.23
N ALA A 323 -25.06 19.37 -11.21
CA ALA A 323 -25.30 20.16 -9.99
C ALA A 323 -25.71 19.29 -8.77
N ALA A 324 -26.50 18.23 -9.00
CA ALA A 324 -26.89 17.30 -7.94
C ALA A 324 -25.70 16.52 -7.38
N VAL A 325 -24.80 16.04 -8.26
CA VAL A 325 -23.56 15.34 -7.86
C VAL A 325 -22.65 16.28 -7.08
N ARG A 326 -22.48 17.53 -7.55
CA ARG A 326 -21.65 18.53 -6.87
C ARG A 326 -22.17 18.84 -5.46
N GLN A 327 -23.48 19.02 -5.31
CA GLN A 327 -24.10 19.27 -4.01
C GLN A 327 -23.93 18.07 -3.06
N ALA A 328 -24.10 16.85 -3.58
CA ALA A 328 -23.91 15.63 -2.78
C ALA A 328 -22.45 15.44 -2.35
N LEU A 329 -21.48 15.74 -3.22
CA LEU A 329 -20.05 15.71 -2.89
C LEU A 329 -19.68 16.77 -1.83
N GLN A 330 -20.24 17.99 -1.92
CA GLN A 330 -20.05 19.01 -0.88
C GLN A 330 -20.60 18.53 0.47
N LYS A 331 -21.83 18.01 0.49
CA LYS A 331 -22.43 17.44 1.71
C LYS A 331 -21.57 16.31 2.28
N LEU A 332 -21.00 15.44 1.44
CA LEU A 332 -20.09 14.40 1.88
C LEU A 332 -18.83 14.99 2.52
N SER A 333 -18.20 15.99 1.89
CA SER A 333 -17.01 16.66 2.45
C SER A 333 -17.26 17.41 3.76
N GLU A 334 -18.52 17.77 4.08
CA GLU A 334 -18.86 18.35 5.38
C GLU A 334 -18.88 17.31 6.52
N LEU A 335 -18.99 16.03 6.18
CA LEU A 335 -19.07 14.92 7.15
C LEU A 335 -17.72 14.21 7.37
N THR A 336 -16.77 14.44 6.46
CA THR A 336 -15.51 13.69 6.33
C THR A 336 -14.32 14.63 6.16
N ASP A 337 -13.12 14.14 6.46
CA ASP A 337 -11.88 14.92 6.39
C ASP A 337 -11.25 14.92 4.99
N ALA A 338 -11.54 13.88 4.20
CA ALA A 338 -11.13 13.82 2.79
C ALA A 338 -12.15 13.06 1.93
N VAL A 339 -12.32 13.47 0.68
CA VAL A 339 -13.12 12.84 -0.36
C VAL A 339 -12.27 12.64 -1.61
N SER A 340 -12.37 11.46 -2.21
CA SER A 340 -11.82 11.22 -3.54
C SER A 340 -12.72 10.31 -4.37
N MET A 341 -12.86 10.62 -5.65
CA MET A 341 -13.64 9.82 -6.60
C MET A 341 -12.79 9.52 -7.82
N ASP A 342 -12.91 8.30 -8.33
CA ASP A 342 -12.37 7.89 -9.61
C ASP A 342 -13.47 7.28 -10.51
N ARG A 343 -13.06 6.71 -11.65
CA ARG A 343 -13.97 6.06 -12.60
C ARG A 343 -14.81 4.92 -11.99
N SER A 344 -14.32 4.25 -10.97
CA SER A 344 -14.87 2.99 -10.43
C SER A 344 -15.37 3.09 -9.00
N SER A 345 -14.94 4.12 -8.27
CA SER A 345 -15.21 4.22 -6.85
C SER A 345 -15.30 5.68 -6.38
N LEU A 346 -16.03 5.86 -5.29
CA LEU A 346 -16.04 7.06 -4.48
C LEU A 346 -15.57 6.66 -3.08
N SER A 347 -14.65 7.41 -2.50
CA SER A 347 -14.14 7.19 -1.16
C SER A 347 -14.18 8.46 -0.33
N ALA A 348 -14.40 8.28 0.97
CA ALA A 348 -14.36 9.34 1.95
C ALA A 348 -13.64 8.84 3.21
N VAL A 349 -12.88 9.70 3.87
CA VAL A 349 -12.03 9.37 5.01
C VAL A 349 -12.41 10.25 6.20
N VAL A 350 -12.52 9.63 7.37
CA VAL A 350 -12.57 10.32 8.67
C VAL A 350 -11.27 10.01 9.39
N GLU A 351 -10.52 11.03 9.82
CA GLU A 351 -9.25 10.93 10.57
C GLU A 351 -9.48 10.56 12.05
N ASP A 352 -10.32 9.55 12.27
CA ASP A 352 -10.52 8.84 13.52
C ASP A 352 -11.31 7.54 13.25
N LEU A 353 -11.44 6.68 14.25
CA LEU A 353 -12.48 5.68 14.28
C LEU A 353 -13.84 6.38 14.35
N VAL A 354 -14.83 5.89 13.62
CA VAL A 354 -16.21 6.38 13.72
C VAL A 354 -16.92 5.55 14.79
N PRO A 355 -17.08 6.05 16.03
CA PRO A 355 -17.60 5.25 17.14
C PRO A 355 -19.12 5.11 17.11
N ASP A 356 -19.80 5.96 16.36
CA ASP A 356 -21.26 6.06 16.32
C ASP A 356 -21.79 5.57 14.98
N ALA A 357 -22.67 4.57 15.03
CA ALA A 357 -23.34 4.02 13.85
C ALA A 357 -24.12 5.09 13.10
N ALA A 358 -24.79 6.02 13.79
CA ALA A 358 -25.61 7.03 13.12
C ALA A 358 -24.76 7.98 12.26
N ARG A 359 -23.57 8.37 12.72
CA ARG A 359 -22.60 9.11 11.89
C ARG A 359 -22.13 8.29 10.69
N GLY A 360 -21.80 7.00 10.89
CA GLY A 360 -21.40 6.11 9.80
C GLY A 360 -22.49 5.94 8.74
N GLU A 361 -23.75 5.75 9.16
CA GLU A 361 -24.92 5.69 8.28
C GLU A 361 -25.11 6.99 7.50
N ALA A 362 -24.94 8.16 8.14
CA ALA A 362 -25.05 9.44 7.47
C ALA A 362 -24.00 9.61 6.36
N ILE A 363 -22.76 9.14 6.58
CA ILE A 363 -21.70 9.14 5.57
C ILE A 363 -22.05 8.19 4.42
N VAL A 364 -22.50 6.97 4.71
CA VAL A 364 -22.92 6.01 3.68
C VAL A 364 -24.10 6.54 2.86
N GLN A 365 -25.08 7.17 3.49
CA GLN A 365 -26.19 7.80 2.80
C GLN A 365 -25.72 8.93 1.89
N ALA A 366 -24.78 9.77 2.34
CA ALA A 366 -24.18 10.81 1.51
C ALA A 366 -23.39 10.23 0.32
N LEU A 367 -22.67 9.13 0.50
CA LEU A 367 -22.04 8.40 -0.62
C LEU A 367 -23.08 7.94 -1.64
N LEU A 368 -24.18 7.32 -1.20
CA LEU A 368 -25.23 6.83 -2.08
C LEU A 368 -25.96 7.97 -2.81
N GLU A 369 -26.12 9.13 -2.18
CA GLU A 369 -26.64 10.35 -2.83
C GLU A 369 -25.75 10.85 -3.98
N VAL A 370 -24.43 10.64 -3.90
CA VAL A 370 -23.50 10.89 -5.02
C VAL A 370 -23.63 9.81 -6.10
N VAL A 371 -23.71 8.53 -5.71
CA VAL A 371 -23.74 7.40 -6.66
C VAL A 371 -25.03 7.36 -7.48
N ALA A 372 -26.19 7.65 -6.89
CA ALA A 372 -27.50 7.55 -7.54
C ALA A 372 -27.61 8.32 -8.88
N PRO A 373 -27.27 9.62 -8.97
CA PRO A 373 -27.31 10.34 -10.24
C PRO A 373 -26.23 9.87 -11.24
N LEU A 374 -25.12 9.30 -10.77
CA LEU A 374 -24.08 8.77 -11.65
C LEU A 374 -24.52 7.46 -12.33
N THR A 375 -25.18 6.55 -11.60
CA THR A 375 -25.64 5.26 -12.12
C THR A 375 -26.86 5.40 -13.04
N ALA A 376 -27.77 6.34 -12.76
CA ALA A 376 -28.94 6.61 -13.59
C ALA A 376 -28.59 6.95 -15.05
N ARG A 377 -27.40 7.54 -15.28
CA ARG A 377 -26.95 7.97 -16.61
C ARG A 377 -26.33 6.82 -17.41
N SER A 378 -25.69 5.88 -16.73
CA SER A 378 -25.10 4.68 -17.34
C SER A 378 -26.15 3.68 -17.85
N GLY A 379 -27.42 3.81 -17.45
CA GLY A 379 -28.52 2.94 -17.88
C GLY A 379 -29.30 3.42 -19.11
N GLY A 380 -29.19 4.69 -19.50
CA GLY A 380 -30.14 5.35 -20.41
C GLY A 380 -29.90 5.17 -21.91
N ASP A 381 -28.70 4.78 -22.36
CA ASP A 381 -28.32 5.00 -23.78
C ASP A 381 -27.76 3.76 -24.53
N GLN A 382 -28.01 2.54 -24.02
CA GLN A 382 -27.56 1.32 -24.72
C GLN A 382 -28.38 0.95 -25.98
N GLY A 383 -29.28 1.82 -26.43
CA GLY A 383 -30.01 1.65 -27.70
C GLY A 383 -29.23 2.10 -28.95
N ALA A 384 -28.15 2.87 -28.81
CA ALA A 384 -27.50 3.55 -29.94
C ALA A 384 -26.10 3.02 -30.32
N TYR A 385 -25.50 2.16 -29.51
CA TYR A 385 -24.17 1.57 -29.76
C TYR A 385 -24.22 0.04 -29.64
N ARG A 386 -24.85 -0.62 -30.60
CA ARG A 386 -24.66 -2.04 -30.91
C ARG A 386 -24.45 -2.24 -32.40
#